data_AF-A0AAW2UK06-F1
#
_entry.id   AF-A0AAW2UK06-F1
#
_cell.length_a   1.000
_cell.length_b   1.000
_cell.length_c   1.000
_cell.angle_alpha   90.00
_cell.angle_beta   90.00
_cell.angle_gamma   90.00
#
_symmetry.space_group_name_H-M   'P 1'
#
loop_
_entity.id
_entity.type
_entity.pdbx_description
1 polymer ?
#
loop_
_entity_poly.entity_id
_entity_poly.type
_entity_poly.pdbx_seq_one_letter_code
_entity_poly.pdbx_strand_id
1 'polypeptide(L)'
;MRIPSYIGEVTCTSVDPGTLPPHILAMRVLPSDMNEMWALEIDVEYLGGAVLDIETRLEIRELESEEATRFDTNTAGEVTLICWMVLSILGNS
;
A
#
# COMPACT_ATOMS: atom_id res chain seq x y z
N MET A 1 3.86 -9.23 -8.14
CA MET A 1 3.32 -7.87 -7.91
C MET A 1 3.08 -7.24 -9.27
N ARG A 2 1.85 -6.79 -9.55
CA ARG A 2 1.57 -6.01 -10.76
C ARG A 2 1.72 -4.55 -10.38
N ILE A 3 2.71 -3.88 -10.96
CA ILE A 3 2.93 -2.44 -10.79
C ILE A 3 2.24 -1.74 -11.97
N PRO A 4 1.33 -0.79 -11.73
CA PRO A 4 0.69 -0.02 -12.80
C PRO A 4 1.73 0.72 -13.64
N SER A 5 1.47 0.93 -14.93
CA SER A 5 2.43 1.52 -15.87
C SER A 5 2.81 2.98 -15.60
N TYR A 6 2.08 3.68 -14.71
CA TYR A 6 2.38 5.03 -14.26
C TYR A 6 3.25 5.06 -12.99
N ILE A 7 3.42 3.91 -12.33
CA ILE A 7 4.32 3.76 -11.19
C ILE A 7 5.63 3.22 -11.74
N GLY A 8 6.68 4.05 -11.65
CA GLY A 8 8.04 3.65 -11.96
C GLY A 8 8.65 2.87 -10.79
N GLU A 9 9.85 3.27 -10.38
CA GLU A 9 10.57 2.62 -9.29
C GLU A 9 9.84 2.79 -7.95
N VAL A 10 9.73 1.70 -7.20
CA VAL A 10 9.16 1.65 -5.85
C VAL A 10 10.22 1.14 -4.89
N THR A 11 10.62 1.98 -3.94
CA THR A 11 11.66 1.68 -2.97
C THR A 11 11.10 1.84 -1.56
N CYS A 12 11.25 0.81 -0.73
CA CYS A 12 10.98 0.94 0.70
C CYS A 12 12.19 1.60 1.36
N THR A 13 11.99 2.76 1.96
CA THR A 13 13.06 3.57 2.55
C THR A 13 13.17 3.36 4.06
N SER A 14 12.04 3.07 4.72
CA SER A 14 12.00 2.82 6.16
C SER A 14 10.88 1.86 6.53
N VAL A 15 11.14 1.05 7.55
CA VAL A 15 10.16 0.16 8.18
C VAL A 15 10.23 0.41 9.68
N ASP A 16 9.14 0.90 10.25
CA ASP A 16 8.96 0.98 11.70
C ASP A 16 7.86 0.00 12.09
N PRO A 17 8.17 -1.12 12.76
CA PRO A 17 7.12 -2.01 13.24
C PRO A 17 6.25 -1.30 14.30
N GLY A 18 6.76 -0.28 14.99
CA GLY A 18 6.07 0.38 16.08
C GLY A 18 6.55 -0.13 17.43
N THR A 19 5.77 0.17 18.49
CA THR A 19 6.25 0.03 19.87
C THR A 19 5.67 -1.16 20.62
N LEU A 20 4.60 -1.77 20.11
CA LEU A 20 3.90 -2.87 20.77
C LEU A 20 4.02 -4.16 19.95
N PRO A 21 4.23 -5.31 20.61
CA PRO A 21 4.21 -6.61 19.96
C PRO A 21 2.79 -7.02 19.55
N PRO A 22 2.62 -7.93 18.56
CA PRO A 22 1.32 -8.49 18.21
C PRO A 22 0.68 -9.18 19.41
N HIS A 23 -0.63 -8.98 19.57
CA HIS A 23 -1.44 -9.64 20.58
C HIS A 23 -1.96 -10.98 20.06
N ILE A 24 -1.67 -12.07 20.78
CA ILE A 24 -2.14 -13.40 20.40
C ILE A 24 -3.55 -13.61 20.95
N LEU A 25 -4.51 -13.79 20.06
CA LEU A 25 -5.92 -14.02 20.41
C LEU A 25 -6.21 -15.49 20.68
N ALA A 26 -5.69 -16.37 19.83
CA ALA A 26 -5.89 -17.81 19.96
C ALA A 26 -4.72 -18.58 19.34
N MET A 27 -4.56 -19.81 19.80
CA MET A 27 -3.55 -20.73 19.29
C MET A 27 -4.10 -22.15 19.34
N ARG A 28 -4.05 -22.87 18.22
CA ARG A 28 -4.52 -24.25 18.13
C ARG A 28 -3.57 -25.10 17.29
N VAL A 29 -3.38 -26.33 17.75
CA VAL A 29 -2.58 -27.33 17.04
C VAL A 29 -3.48 -28.00 16.02
N LEU A 30 -3.06 -28.01 14.77
CA LEU A 30 -3.75 -28.72 13.70
C LEU A 30 -3.26 -30.17 13.65
N PRO A 31 -4.16 -31.14 13.43
CA PRO A 31 -3.76 -32.52 13.18
C PRO A 31 -2.90 -32.55 11.92
N SER A 32 -1.62 -32.93 12.05
CA SER A 32 -0.73 -33.11 10.91
C SER A 32 -0.86 -34.56 10.44
N ASP A 33 -1.60 -34.76 9.35
CA ASP A 33 -1.68 -36.06 8.71
C ASP A 33 -0.32 -36.36 8.04
N MET A 34 0.47 -37.21 8.72
CA MET A 34 1.59 -37.98 8.17
C MET A 34 2.91 -37.25 7.87
N ASN A 35 3.29 -36.24 8.63
CA ASN A 35 4.68 -35.80 8.69
C ASN A 35 5.02 -35.33 10.10
N GLU A 36 6.22 -35.63 10.60
CA GLU A 36 6.72 -35.37 11.97
C GLU A 36 6.74 -33.87 12.40
N MET A 37 6.12 -33.00 11.61
CA MET A 37 5.87 -31.60 11.92
C MET A 37 4.52 -31.40 12.62
N TRP A 38 4.54 -30.56 13.64
CA TRP A 38 3.35 -29.99 14.24
C TRP A 38 2.92 -28.77 13.44
N ALA A 39 1.66 -28.71 13.04
CA ALA A 39 1.06 -27.52 12.45
C ALA A 39 0.35 -26.72 13.55
N LEU A 40 0.56 -25.41 13.56
CA LEU A 40 -0.02 -24.51 14.54
C LEU A 40 -0.71 -23.37 13.80
N GLU A 41 -1.97 -23.13 14.13
CA GLU A 41 -2.72 -21.96 13.73
C GLU A 41 -2.70 -20.97 14.89
N ILE A 42 -2.25 -19.74 14.63
CA ILE A 42 -2.18 -18.67 15.62
C ILE A 42 -2.99 -17.48 15.08
N ASP A 43 -3.99 -17.07 15.82
CA ASP A 43 -4.75 -15.86 15.55
C ASP A 43 -4.05 -14.70 16.27
N VAL A 44 -3.57 -13.71 15.50
CA VAL A 44 -2.84 -12.55 16.03
C VAL A 44 -3.48 -11.24 15.57
N GLU A 45 -3.49 -10.25 16.46
CA GLU A 45 -3.93 -8.89 16.19
C GLU A 45 -2.77 -7.91 16.40
N TYR A 46 -2.53 -7.04 15.43
CA TYR A 46 -1.45 -6.06 15.51
C TYR A 46 -1.98 -4.66 15.77
N LEU A 47 -1.76 -4.16 16.99
CA LEU A 47 -2.17 -2.80 17.42
C LEU A 47 -0.95 -1.88 17.64
N GLY A 48 0.22 -2.25 17.11
CA GLY A 48 1.48 -1.54 17.37
C GLY A 48 1.75 -0.32 16.51
N GLY A 49 0.89 -0.02 15.54
CA GLY A 49 1.02 1.17 14.69
C GLY A 49 2.20 1.09 13.73
N ALA A 50 2.38 -0.05 13.05
CA ALA A 50 3.45 -0.23 12.07
C ALA A 50 3.33 0.81 10.94
N VAL A 51 4.46 1.42 10.58
CA VAL A 51 4.59 2.40 9.51
C VAL A 51 5.61 1.90 8.49
N LEU A 52 5.26 2.06 7.22
CA LEU A 52 6.12 1.71 6.09
C LEU A 52 6.27 2.94 5.20
N ASP A 53 7.48 3.45 5.09
CA ASP A 53 7.78 4.55 4.17
C ASP A 53 8.16 3.98 2.81
N ILE A 54 7.36 4.35 1.81
CA ILE A 54 7.55 3.93 0.43
C ILE A 54 7.82 5.17 -0.40
N GLU A 55 8.98 5.20 -1.01
CA GLU A 55 9.31 6.17 -2.05
C GLU A 55 8.92 5.58 -3.40
N THR A 56 8.12 6.33 -4.17
CA THR A 56 7.75 5.92 -5.53
C THR A 56 8.05 7.03 -6.51
N ARG A 57 8.59 6.66 -7.67
CA ARG A 57 8.78 7.58 -8.79
C ARG A 57 7.61 7.41 -9.74
N LEU A 58 6.85 8.47 -9.98
CA LEU A 58 5.75 8.43 -10.95
C LEU A 58 6.27 8.77 -12.35
N GLU A 59 6.02 7.87 -13.29
CA GLU A 59 6.23 8.12 -14.71
C GLU A 59 4.95 8.72 -15.28
N ILE A 60 4.85 10.05 -15.21
CA ILE A 60 3.81 10.78 -15.94
C ILE A 60 4.20 10.72 -17.40
N ARG A 61 3.77 9.66 -18.09
CA ARG A 61 3.60 9.76 -19.54
C ARG A 61 2.63 10.90 -19.73
N GLU A 62 3.06 11.96 -20.42
CA GLU A 62 2.14 12.96 -20.97
C GLU A 62 0.97 12.14 -21.53
N LEU A 63 -0.21 12.26 -20.92
CA LEU A 63 -1.43 11.87 -21.60
C LEU A 63 -1.30 12.61 -22.93
N GLU A 64 -1.08 11.88 -24.03
CA GLU A 64 -1.25 12.47 -25.35
C GLU A 64 -2.64 13.06 -25.30
N SER A 65 -2.63 14.39 -25.19
CA SER A 65 -3.77 15.21 -24.96
C SER A 65 -4.54 15.22 -26.27
N GLU A 66 -5.33 14.17 -26.49
CA GLU A 66 -6.50 14.25 -27.36
C GLU A 66 -7.63 15.03 -26.67
N GLU A 67 -7.32 15.94 -25.74
CA GLU A 67 -8.21 17.03 -25.33
C GLU A 67 -7.43 18.35 -25.21
N ALA A 68 -6.49 18.57 -26.14
CA ALA A 68 -5.87 19.88 -26.35
C ALA A 68 -6.87 20.88 -26.98
N THR A 69 -8.07 21.04 -26.43
CA THR A 69 -8.99 22.15 -26.77
C THR A 69 -10.05 22.38 -25.69
N ARG A 70 -9.61 22.71 -24.48
CA ARG A 70 -10.28 23.57 -23.48
C ARG A 70 -9.75 23.12 -22.15
N PHE A 71 -8.94 23.91 -21.49
CA PHE A 71 -9.13 24.27 -20.07
C PHE A 71 -7.94 25.17 -19.71
N ASP A 72 -7.96 26.38 -20.25
CA ASP A 72 -7.43 27.51 -19.52
C ASP A 72 -8.25 27.62 -18.23
N THR A 73 -7.64 27.38 -17.06
CA THR A 73 -7.81 28.18 -15.83
C THR A 73 -7.15 27.52 -14.60
N ASN A 74 -6.13 28.22 -14.09
CA ASN A 74 -5.72 28.34 -12.69
C ASN A 74 -5.14 27.11 -11.94
N THR A 75 -3.83 27.17 -11.77
CA THR A 75 -2.82 26.36 -11.05
C THR A 75 -3.08 26.03 -9.57
N ALA A 76 -4.27 26.29 -9.03
CA ALA A 76 -4.67 25.85 -7.68
C ALA A 76 -5.49 24.54 -7.71
N GLY A 77 -6.14 24.21 -8.84
CA GLY A 77 -6.95 23.00 -8.99
C GLY A 77 -6.12 21.72 -9.17
N GLU A 78 -4.95 21.84 -9.79
CA GLU A 78 -4.10 20.69 -10.17
C GLU A 78 -3.48 19.97 -8.95
N VAL A 79 -2.96 20.72 -7.98
CA VAL A 79 -2.39 20.15 -6.74
C VAL A 79 -3.47 19.43 -5.91
N THR A 80 -4.71 19.94 -5.97
CA THR A 80 -5.86 19.35 -5.26
C THR A 80 -6.29 18.03 -5.92
N LEU A 81 -6.23 17.96 -7.26
CA LEU A 81 -6.54 16.75 -8.03
C LEU A 81 -5.50 15.64 -7.81
N ILE A 82 -4.22 15.98 -7.74
CA ILE A 82 -3.15 15.02 -7.43
C ILE A 82 -3.33 14.47 -6.00
N CYS A 83 -3.63 15.34 -5.03
CA CYS A 83 -3.88 14.93 -3.65
C CYS A 83 -5.10 14.01 -3.54
N TRP A 84 -6.20 14.33 -4.23
CA TRP A 84 -7.40 13.47 -4.28
C TRP A 84 -7.14 12.13 -4.98
N MET A 85 -6.36 12.11 -6.06
CA MET A 85 -6.03 10.88 -6.78
C MET A 85 -5.19 9.94 -5.90
N VAL A 86 -4.20 10.47 -5.18
CA VAL A 86 -3.41 9.70 -4.21
C VAL A 86 -4.28 9.19 -3.06
N LEU A 87 -5.19 10.00 -2.53
CA LEU A 87 -6.10 9.61 -1.45
C LEU A 87 -7.11 8.53 -1.88
N SER A 88 -7.55 8.56 -3.15
CA SER A 88 -8.49 7.57 -3.72
C SER A 88 -7.85 6.20 -3.87
N ILE A 89 -6.55 6.14 -4.18
CA ILE A 89 -5.80 4.88 -4.29
C ILE A 89 -5.54 4.27 -2.90
N LEU A 90 -5.38 5.11 -1.87
CA LEU A 90 -5.16 4.65 -0.50
C LEU A 90 -6.46 4.30 0.25
N GLY A 91 -7.58 4.91 -0.11
CA GLY A 91 -8.85 4.81 0.61
C GLY A 91 -9.83 3.74 0.11
N ASN A 92 -9.44 2.92 -0.87
CA ASN A 92 -10.31 1.90 -1.45
C ASN A 92 -9.71 0.48 -1.25
N SER A 93 -9.68 0.05 0.01
CA SER A 93 -9.51 -1.36 0.41
C SER A 93 -10.51 -1.75 1.48
#